data_AF-A0A7C7QH38-F1
#
_entry.id   AF-A0A7C7QH38-F1
#
_cell.length_a   1.000
_cell.length_b   1.000
_cell.length_c   1.000
_cell.angle_alpha   90.00
_cell.angle_beta   90.00
_cell.angle_gamma   90.00
#
_symmetry.space_group_name_H-M   'P 1'
#
loop_
_entity.id
_entity.type
_entity.pdbx_description
1 polymer ?
#
loop_
_entity_poly.entity_id
_entity_poly.type
_entity_poly.pdbx_seq_one_letter_code
_entity_poly.pdbx_strand_id
1 'polypeptide(L)'
;MNDQRRRGVRVSRVRLQQALAASGLKTQTAVAERIADEEQLETVPRGLVNKVFRGERVDPRSIERVARALQVEAWTLYPSSDEPVAAADTAIRDEATPVSEPRTARSWRYAGGAVLVLLTITLLALTQPWTDSPREPTPTTVGPAEAPQSTTVIILPFPAPHDAVLAAELRTALGQKWRLIPYAGSPSGDAQDLLQQGLAERVIESRADSGGRWQGITLYLHQPGSMASIWQGVLPDRAA
;
A
#
# COMPACT_ATOMS: atom_id res chain seq x y z
N MET A 1 1.12 46.41 12.81
CA MET A 1 1.90 45.40 13.56
C MET A 1 0.94 44.63 14.46
N ASN A 2 0.71 43.34 14.14
CA ASN A 2 0.40 42.28 15.10
C ASN A 2 0.38 40.97 14.31
N ASP A 3 1.58 40.48 14.02
CA ASP A 3 1.83 39.13 13.54
C ASP A 3 1.64 38.20 14.73
N GLN A 4 0.37 37.98 15.09
CA GLN A 4 -0.03 37.12 16.18
C GLN A 4 0.24 35.69 15.74
N ARG A 5 1.51 35.32 15.94
CA ARG A 5 2.17 34.04 15.67
C ARG A 5 1.13 32.93 15.60
N ARG A 6 1.04 32.30 14.43
CA ARG A 6 0.33 31.04 14.17
C ARG A 6 0.93 29.91 15.05
N ARG A 7 0.73 29.99 16.37
CA ARG A 7 1.25 29.06 17.38
C ARG A 7 0.49 27.74 17.30
N GLY A 8 1.20 26.64 17.48
CA GLY A 8 0.66 25.29 17.44
C GLY A 8 1.35 24.44 16.38
N VAL A 9 1.56 23.18 16.72
CA VAL A 9 2.22 22.18 15.89
C VAL A 9 1.16 21.28 15.28
N ARG A 10 1.40 20.83 14.05
CA ARG A 10 0.55 19.87 13.35
C ARG A 10 1.15 18.49 13.46
N VAL A 11 0.29 17.49 13.31
CA VAL A 11 0.64 16.07 13.41
C VAL A 11 0.49 15.46 12.02
N SER A 12 1.40 14.54 11.66
CA SER A 12 1.23 13.73 10.46
C SER A 12 0.01 12.84 10.62
N ARG A 13 -0.99 13.01 9.76
CA ARG A 13 -2.19 12.15 9.76
C ARG A 13 -1.84 10.70 9.47
N VAL A 14 -0.87 10.45 8.60
CA VAL A 14 -0.45 9.09 8.21
C VAL A 14 0.20 8.39 9.40
N ARG A 15 1.16 9.03 10.05
CA ARG A 15 1.86 8.45 11.20
C ARG A 15 0.94 8.29 12.41
N LEU A 16 0.00 9.22 12.59
CA LEU A 16 -1.03 9.11 13.63
C LEU A 16 -1.96 7.92 13.39
N GLN A 17 -2.35 7.64 12.14
CA GLN A 17 -3.15 6.47 11.79
C GLN A 17 -2.37 5.16 11.96
N GLN A 18 -1.08 5.15 11.61
CA GLN A 18 -0.20 4.00 11.85
C GLN A 18 -0.03 3.73 13.35
N ALA A 19 0.20 4.76 14.15
CA ALA A 19 0.28 4.67 15.61
C ALA A 19 -1.04 4.17 16.22
N LEU A 20 -2.18 4.64 15.72
CA LEU A 20 -3.49 4.12 16.12
C LEU A 20 -3.60 2.62 15.85
N ALA A 21 -3.27 2.17 14.64
CA ALA A 21 -3.30 0.75 14.28
C ALA A 21 -2.34 -0.09 15.14
N ALA A 22 -1.15 0.42 15.44
CA ALA A 22 -0.14 -0.26 16.27
C ALA A 22 -0.52 -0.32 17.76
N SER A 23 -1.26 0.69 18.27
CA SER A 23 -1.68 0.76 19.67
C SER A 23 -2.75 -0.26 20.07
N GLY A 24 -3.33 -0.98 19.09
CA GLY A 24 -4.48 -1.87 19.30
C GLY A 24 -5.80 -1.14 19.53
N LEU A 25 -5.82 0.20 19.54
CA LEU A 25 -7.03 1.01 19.66
C LEU A 25 -7.68 1.20 18.29
N LYS A 26 -8.98 0.94 18.21
CA LYS A 26 -9.72 0.97 16.93
C LYS A 26 -10.32 2.33 16.60
N THR A 27 -10.54 3.20 17.60
CA THR A 27 -11.32 4.43 17.42
C THR A 27 -10.68 5.63 18.14
N GLN A 28 -10.96 6.84 17.64
CA GLN A 28 -10.55 8.09 18.30
C GLN A 28 -11.20 8.24 19.68
N THR A 29 -12.41 7.72 19.85
CA THR A 29 -13.09 7.69 21.15
C THR A 29 -12.31 6.84 22.14
N ALA A 30 -11.83 5.66 21.75
CA ALA A 30 -11.02 4.80 22.61
C ALA A 30 -9.69 5.47 23.01
N VAL A 31 -9.07 6.25 22.11
CA VAL A 31 -7.90 7.07 22.45
C VAL A 31 -8.27 8.14 23.48
N ALA A 32 -9.40 8.82 23.30
CA ALA A 32 -9.84 9.86 24.23
C ALA A 32 -10.17 9.29 25.62
N GLU A 33 -10.84 8.14 25.67
CA GLU A 33 -11.13 7.41 26.92
C GLU A 33 -9.85 6.99 27.61
N ARG A 34 -8.90 6.42 26.87
CA ARG A 34 -7.60 6.05 27.42
C ARG A 34 -6.81 7.25 27.98
N ILE A 35 -6.85 8.41 27.32
CA ILE A 35 -6.25 9.64 27.87
C ILE A 35 -6.94 10.03 29.18
N ALA A 36 -8.27 9.91 29.25
CA ALA A 36 -9.01 10.22 30.47
C ALA A 36 -8.65 9.26 31.61
N ASP A 37 -8.49 7.97 31.32
CA ASP A 37 -8.08 6.97 32.30
C ASP A 37 -6.64 7.19 32.80
N GLU A 38 -5.70 7.45 31.88
CA GLU A 38 -4.28 7.67 32.20
C GLU A 38 -4.07 8.97 32.99
N GLU A 39 -4.89 10.00 32.74
CA GLU A 39 -4.80 11.31 33.41
C GLU A 39 -5.84 11.52 34.52
N GLN A 40 -6.67 10.51 34.81
CA GLN A 40 -7.75 10.54 35.80
C GLN A 40 -8.70 11.74 35.63
N LEU A 41 -9.11 12.01 34.38
CA LEU A 41 -10.00 13.11 34.05
C LEU A 41 -11.47 12.67 34.15
N GLU A 42 -12.29 13.46 34.85
CA GLU A 42 -13.74 13.25 34.89
C GLU A 42 -14.41 13.44 33.52
N THR A 43 -13.80 14.27 32.65
CA THR A 43 -14.32 14.58 31.32
C THR A 43 -13.39 14.06 30.22
N VAL A 44 -13.95 13.23 29.34
CA VAL A 44 -13.22 12.63 28.21
C VAL A 44 -12.84 13.71 27.17
N PRO A 45 -11.54 13.90 26.84
CA PRO A 45 -11.06 14.98 25.96
C PRO A 45 -11.28 14.73 24.46
N ARG A 46 -12.50 14.36 24.04
CA ARG A 46 -12.84 14.02 22.64
C ARG A 46 -12.52 15.16 21.66
N GLY A 47 -12.76 16.41 22.06
CA GLY A 47 -12.49 17.59 21.23
C GLY A 47 -11.01 17.77 20.91
N LEU A 48 -10.12 17.50 21.87
CA LEU A 48 -8.68 17.58 21.67
C LEU A 48 -8.21 16.52 20.68
N VAL A 49 -8.65 15.28 20.87
CA VAL A 49 -8.32 14.16 19.99
C VAL A 49 -8.82 14.43 18.56
N ASN A 50 -10.06 14.91 18.40
CA ASN A 50 -10.60 15.27 17.09
C ASN A 50 -9.76 16.33 16.37
N LYS A 51 -9.27 17.37 17.07
CA LYS A 51 -8.40 18.40 16.47
C LYS A 51 -7.07 17.81 16.01
N VAL A 52 -6.46 16.94 16.82
CA VAL A 52 -5.21 16.24 16.49
C VAL A 52 -5.39 15.35 15.26
N PHE A 53 -6.44 14.53 15.20
CA PHE A 53 -6.72 13.65 14.07
C PHE A 53 -7.13 14.40 12.79
N ARG A 54 -7.71 15.59 12.93
CA ARG A 54 -7.94 16.51 11.81
C ARG A 54 -6.67 17.24 11.38
N GLY A 55 -5.51 17.02 12.00
CA GLY A 55 -4.27 17.72 11.66
C GLY A 55 -4.35 19.23 11.87
N GLU A 56 -5.24 19.68 12.77
CA GLU A 56 -5.32 21.07 13.17
C GLU A 56 -4.09 21.47 13.97
N ARG A 57 -3.85 22.79 14.10
CA ARG A 57 -2.76 23.29 14.93
C ARG A 57 -3.14 23.11 16.40
N VAL A 58 -2.35 22.33 17.13
CA VAL A 58 -2.56 22.08 18.56
C VAL A 58 -1.30 22.40 19.36
N ASP A 59 -1.45 22.53 20.67
CA ASP A 59 -0.30 22.70 21.54
C ASP A 59 0.57 21.41 21.57
N PRO A 60 1.91 21.49 21.63
CA PRO A 60 2.78 20.32 21.72
C PRO A 60 2.38 19.35 22.83
N ARG A 61 1.94 19.86 23.99
CA ARG A 61 1.47 19.03 25.10
C ARG A 61 0.24 18.20 24.71
N SER A 62 -0.61 18.70 23.82
CA SER A 62 -1.77 17.93 23.33
C SER A 62 -1.34 16.75 22.46
N ILE A 63 -0.24 16.90 21.71
CA ILE A 63 0.34 15.82 20.90
C ILE A 63 0.98 14.78 21.81
N GLU A 64 1.69 15.20 22.85
CA GLU A 64 2.29 14.29 23.84
C GLU A 64 1.25 13.42 24.55
N ARG A 65 0.10 14.00 24.92
CA ARG A 65 -1.01 13.25 25.54
C ARG A 65 -1.54 12.16 24.62
N VAL A 66 -1.74 12.48 23.35
CA VAL A 66 -2.19 11.50 22.34
C VAL A 66 -1.11 10.46 22.08
N ALA A 67 0.15 10.85 21.99
CA ALA A 67 1.27 9.93 21.77
C ALA A 67 1.41 8.92 22.91
N ARG A 68 1.27 9.38 24.16
CA ARG A 68 1.29 8.53 25.36
C ARG A 68 0.17 7.49 25.35
N ALA A 69 -1.06 7.91 25.05
CA ALA A 69 -2.18 6.98 24.94
C ALA A 69 -2.02 5.97 23.80
N LEU A 70 -1.33 6.35 22.72
CA LEU A 70 -0.96 5.47 21.61
C LEU A 70 0.32 4.65 21.87
N GLN A 71 0.97 4.82 23.02
CA GLN A 71 2.24 4.17 23.38
C GLN A 71 3.38 4.41 22.37
N VAL A 72 3.44 5.61 21.80
CA VAL A 72 4.49 6.03 20.87
C VAL A 72 5.15 7.33 21.32
N GLU A 73 6.38 7.55 20.87
CA GLU A 73 7.09 8.80 21.15
C GLU A 73 6.48 9.98 20.38
N ALA A 74 6.27 11.12 21.04
CA ALA A 74 5.59 12.29 20.44
C ALA A 74 6.29 12.80 19.18
N TRP A 75 7.62 12.71 19.12
CA TRP A 75 8.39 13.18 17.97
C TRP A 75 8.11 12.38 16.69
N THR A 76 7.70 11.11 16.82
CA THR A 76 7.37 10.25 15.67
C THR A 76 6.13 10.74 14.95
N LEU A 77 5.21 11.40 15.67
CA LEU A 77 3.95 11.91 15.15
C LEU A 77 4.11 13.24 14.39
N TYR A 78 5.24 13.93 14.50
CA TYR A 78 5.45 15.17 13.75
C TYR A 78 5.60 14.91 12.24
N PRO A 79 5.11 15.85 11.41
CA PRO A 79 5.32 15.79 9.96
C PRO A 79 6.81 15.95 9.63
N SER A 80 7.35 15.04 8.81
CA SER A 80 8.69 15.22 8.24
C SER A 80 8.64 16.06 6.98
N SER A 81 9.77 16.68 6.62
CA SER A 81 9.92 17.55 5.43
C SER A 81 9.50 16.94 4.09
N ASP A 82 9.30 15.62 4.02
CA ASP A 82 8.82 14.88 2.84
C ASP A 82 7.27 14.74 2.78
N GLU A 83 6.50 15.25 3.73
CA GLU A 83 5.02 15.21 3.69
C GLU A 83 4.42 16.45 3.02
N PRO A 84 3.42 16.30 2.12
CA PRO A 84 2.70 17.44 1.59
C PRO A 84 1.91 18.09 2.72
N VAL A 85 2.42 19.21 3.23
CA VAL A 85 1.67 20.12 4.09
C VAL A 85 0.48 20.56 3.27
N ALA A 86 -0.71 20.01 3.58
CA ALA A 86 -1.95 20.39 2.91
C ALA A 86 -2.06 21.92 2.89
N ALA A 87 -1.82 22.48 1.71
CA ALA A 87 -1.82 23.89 1.42
C ALA A 87 -3.27 24.38 1.40
N ALA A 88 -3.84 24.54 2.58
CA ALA A 88 -5.04 25.34 2.79
C ALA A 88 -4.60 26.64 3.46
N ASP A 89 -3.90 27.47 2.68
CA ASP A 89 -3.76 28.92 2.82
C ASP A 89 -2.68 29.37 1.83
N THR A 90 -3.11 29.75 0.62
CA THR A 90 -2.71 30.98 -0.11
C THR A 90 -3.42 30.93 -1.45
N ALA A 91 -4.71 31.24 -1.48
CA ALA A 91 -5.29 31.87 -2.64
C ALA A 91 -4.95 33.37 -2.53
N ILE A 92 -4.71 34.00 -3.68
CA ILE A 92 -4.22 35.37 -3.92
C ILE A 92 -2.69 35.46 -4.08
N ARG A 93 -2.22 35.14 -5.31
CA ARG A 93 -1.38 36.07 -6.08
C ARG A 93 -1.40 35.73 -7.57
N ASP A 94 -1.59 36.77 -8.36
CA ASP A 94 -1.74 36.87 -9.82
C ASP A 94 -0.73 36.13 -10.70
N GLU A 95 -1.21 35.88 -11.92
CA GLU A 95 -0.55 35.43 -13.15
C GLU A 95 0.84 36.04 -13.44
N ALA A 96 1.76 35.18 -13.93
CA ALA A 96 2.41 35.31 -15.24
C ALA A 96 3.38 34.13 -15.51
N THR A 97 3.12 33.38 -16.57
CA THR A 97 3.91 32.31 -17.22
C THR A 97 5.19 32.85 -17.93
N PRO A 98 6.00 32.05 -18.67
CA PRO A 98 6.54 30.69 -18.47
C PRO A 98 8.06 30.60 -18.82
N VAL A 99 8.87 29.70 -18.24
CA VAL A 99 10.14 29.23 -18.86
C VAL A 99 10.44 27.78 -18.51
N SER A 100 10.75 27.02 -19.57
CA SER A 100 11.21 25.63 -19.66
C SER A 100 12.44 25.27 -18.81
N GLU A 101 12.47 24.06 -18.25
CA GLU A 101 13.39 22.97 -18.65
C GLU A 101 13.25 21.72 -17.75
N PRO A 102 13.49 20.51 -18.29
CA PRO A 102 13.31 19.25 -17.57
C PRO A 102 14.55 18.92 -16.73
N ARG A 103 14.46 19.07 -15.40
CA ARG A 103 15.45 18.45 -14.50
C ARG A 103 15.08 17.00 -14.26
N THR A 104 15.73 16.14 -15.03
CA THR A 104 16.01 14.75 -14.68
C THR A 104 16.68 14.70 -13.31
N ALA A 105 15.95 14.24 -12.29
CA ALA A 105 16.50 13.95 -10.98
C ALA A 105 15.94 12.61 -10.47
N ARG A 106 16.56 11.55 -10.99
CA ARG A 106 17.14 10.45 -10.19
C ARG A 106 16.15 9.70 -9.28
N SER A 107 15.46 8.77 -9.92
CA SER A 107 14.60 7.69 -9.40
C SER A 107 15.34 6.65 -8.54
N TRP A 108 16.12 7.07 -7.53
CA TRP A 108 16.81 6.11 -6.66
C TRP A 108 15.94 5.59 -5.50
N ARG A 109 14.73 6.13 -5.33
CA ARG A 109 13.80 5.77 -4.23
C ARG A 109 12.95 4.51 -4.49
N TYR A 110 12.93 3.98 -5.72
CA TYR A 110 12.11 2.79 -6.06
C TYR A 110 12.90 1.47 -6.14
N ALA A 111 14.24 1.53 -6.10
CA ALA A 111 15.07 0.32 -6.09
C ALA A 111 14.91 -0.49 -4.78
N GLY A 112 14.58 0.15 -3.65
CA GLY A 112 14.38 -0.54 -2.38
C GLY A 112 13.04 -1.29 -2.28
N GLY A 113 11.95 -0.68 -2.76
CA GLY A 113 10.60 -1.25 -2.68
C GLY A 113 10.40 -2.45 -3.60
N ALA A 114 10.88 -2.36 -4.85
CA ALA A 114 10.77 -3.47 -5.81
C ALA A 114 11.60 -4.69 -5.39
N VAL A 115 12.79 -4.48 -4.78
CA VAL A 115 13.61 -5.57 -4.25
C VAL A 115 12.95 -6.25 -3.05
N LEU A 116 12.28 -5.49 -2.17
CA LEU A 116 11.58 -6.06 -1.02
C LEU A 116 10.33 -6.85 -1.44
N VAL A 117 9.60 -6.40 -2.46
CA VAL A 117 8.49 -7.14 -3.09
C VAL A 117 8.99 -8.43 -3.75
N LEU A 118 10.12 -8.38 -4.47
CA LEU A 118 10.74 -9.57 -5.04
C LEU A 118 11.21 -10.54 -3.96
N LEU A 119 11.80 -10.06 -2.87
CA LEU A 119 12.25 -10.89 -1.74
C LEU A 119 11.09 -11.54 -1.02
N THR A 120 9.99 -10.82 -0.74
CA THR A 120 8.81 -11.39 -0.06
C THR A 120 8.09 -12.40 -0.94
N ILE A 121 7.94 -12.15 -2.24
CA ILE A 121 7.33 -13.11 -3.17
C ILE A 121 8.21 -14.37 -3.32
N THR A 122 9.54 -14.20 -3.37
CA THR A 122 10.46 -15.36 -3.45
C THR A 122 10.42 -16.16 -2.16
N LEU A 123 10.44 -15.48 -1.01
CA LEU A 123 10.37 -16.14 0.29
C LEU A 123 9.03 -16.88 0.48
N LEU A 124 7.92 -16.26 0.07
CA LEU A 124 6.60 -16.89 0.14
C LEU A 124 6.47 -18.08 -0.83
N ALA A 125 7.11 -18.03 -2.00
CA ALA A 125 7.17 -19.15 -2.94
C ALA A 125 8.05 -20.30 -2.44
N LEU A 126 9.07 -20.04 -1.62
CA LEU A 126 9.91 -21.09 -1.01
C LEU A 126 9.29 -21.72 0.25
N THR A 127 8.41 -21.01 0.97
CA THR A 127 7.87 -21.51 2.25
C THR A 127 6.49 -22.16 2.14
N GLN A 128 5.86 -22.19 0.96
CA GLN A 128 4.64 -22.98 0.79
C GLN A 128 5.02 -24.46 0.71
N PRO A 129 4.72 -25.28 1.75
CA PRO A 129 4.96 -26.71 1.67
C PRO A 129 4.20 -27.25 0.48
N TRP A 130 4.92 -27.87 -0.45
CA TRP A 130 4.34 -28.66 -1.54
C TRP A 130 3.42 -29.70 -0.90
N THR A 131 2.13 -29.41 -0.83
CA THR A 131 1.13 -30.46 -0.68
C THR A 131 0.99 -31.08 -2.05
N ASP A 132 1.99 -31.90 -2.39
CA ASP A 132 1.86 -32.87 -3.47
C ASP A 132 0.64 -33.72 -3.15
N SER A 133 -0.44 -33.49 -3.90
CA SER A 133 -1.47 -34.51 -4.05
C SER A 133 -0.77 -35.80 -4.48
N PRO A 134 -0.98 -36.95 -3.81
CA PRO A 134 -0.31 -38.19 -4.16
C PRO A 134 -0.74 -38.61 -5.57
N ARG A 135 0.11 -38.34 -6.56
CA ARG A 135 0.07 -39.04 -7.84
C ARG A 135 0.73 -40.40 -7.66
N GLU A 136 0.01 -41.44 -8.06
CA GLU A 136 0.52 -42.80 -8.15
C GLU A 136 1.88 -42.83 -8.86
N PRO A 137 2.86 -43.60 -8.37
CA PRO A 137 4.21 -43.62 -8.92
C PRO A 137 4.27 -44.50 -10.18
N THR A 138 4.55 -43.90 -11.33
CA THR A 138 5.28 -44.57 -12.40
C THR A 138 6.79 -44.38 -12.17
N PRO A 139 7.60 -45.46 -12.19
CA PRO A 139 9.03 -45.33 -11.97
C PRO A 139 9.71 -44.93 -13.29
N THR A 140 10.22 -43.70 -13.35
CA THR A 140 11.25 -43.34 -14.32
C THR A 140 12.38 -42.63 -13.59
N THR A 141 13.56 -43.26 -13.66
CA THR A 141 14.88 -42.81 -13.21
C THR A 141 15.13 -41.32 -13.46
N VAL A 142 15.46 -40.57 -12.41
CA VAL A 142 15.84 -39.15 -12.49
C VAL A 142 17.28 -39.00 -11.97
N GLY A 143 18.19 -38.65 -12.89
CA GLY A 143 19.47 -38.01 -12.57
C GLY A 143 19.25 -36.60 -12.00
N PRO A 144 20.30 -35.86 -11.62
CA PRO A 144 20.17 -34.64 -10.82
C PRO A 144 19.23 -33.62 -11.49
N ALA A 145 18.10 -33.35 -10.83
CA ALA A 145 17.00 -32.53 -11.34
C ALA A 145 17.43 -31.06 -11.44
N GLU A 146 17.65 -30.62 -12.67
CA GLU A 146 17.74 -29.22 -13.05
C GLU A 146 16.34 -28.58 -12.97
N ALA A 147 16.23 -27.43 -12.30
CA ALA A 147 14.95 -26.78 -11.99
C ALA A 147 14.17 -26.38 -13.29
N PRO A 148 12.85 -26.60 -13.37
CA PRO A 148 12.08 -26.30 -14.58
C PRO A 148 11.94 -24.78 -14.80
N GLN A 149 12.56 -24.28 -15.87
CA GLN A 149 12.62 -22.85 -16.24
C GLN A 149 11.43 -22.36 -17.10
N SER A 150 10.20 -22.89 -16.95
CA SER A 150 9.14 -22.62 -17.94
C SER A 150 7.74 -22.31 -17.40
N THR A 151 7.62 -21.67 -16.22
CA THR A 151 6.29 -21.23 -15.76
C THR A 151 5.81 -20.02 -16.57
N THR A 152 4.79 -20.24 -17.39
CA THR A 152 4.14 -19.23 -18.23
C THR A 152 3.03 -18.54 -17.43
N VAL A 153 3.17 -17.22 -17.24
CA VAL A 153 2.24 -16.41 -16.44
C VAL A 153 1.54 -15.37 -17.30
N ILE A 154 0.22 -15.32 -17.24
CA ILE A 154 -0.59 -14.24 -17.82
C ILE A 154 -0.98 -13.26 -16.72
N ILE A 155 -0.82 -11.96 -16.97
CA ILE A 155 -1.28 -10.89 -16.09
C ILE A 155 -2.50 -10.24 -16.75
N LEU A 156 -3.67 -10.36 -16.11
CA LEU A 156 -4.88 -9.69 -16.57
C LEU A 156 -4.74 -8.16 -16.42
N PRO A 157 -5.29 -7.39 -17.36
CA PRO A 157 -5.24 -5.93 -17.29
C PRO A 157 -6.04 -5.42 -16.09
N PHE A 158 -5.56 -4.34 -15.48
CA PHE A 158 -6.27 -3.66 -14.40
C PHE A 158 -7.57 -3.02 -14.95
N PRO A 159 -8.66 -3.05 -14.19
CA PRO A 159 -9.96 -2.58 -14.66
C PRO A 159 -10.02 -1.07 -14.89
N ALA A 160 -9.17 -0.25 -14.24
CA ALA A 160 -9.15 1.19 -14.40
C ALA A 160 -7.99 1.68 -15.29
N PRO A 161 -8.22 2.67 -16.18
CA PRO A 161 -7.17 3.20 -17.08
C PRO A 161 -6.01 3.89 -16.33
N HIS A 162 -6.26 4.39 -15.12
CA HIS A 162 -5.26 5.03 -14.26
C HIS A 162 -4.26 4.03 -13.65
N ASP A 163 -4.57 2.73 -13.72
CA ASP A 163 -3.73 1.66 -13.18
C ASP A 163 -2.68 1.16 -14.21
N ALA A 164 -2.63 1.74 -15.41
CA ALA A 164 -1.71 1.32 -16.47
C ALA A 164 -0.23 1.40 -16.06
N VAL A 165 0.14 2.40 -15.24
CA VAL A 165 1.50 2.56 -14.73
C VAL A 165 1.85 1.43 -13.74
N LEU A 166 0.92 1.11 -12.83
CA LEU A 166 1.11 0.00 -11.89
C LEU A 166 1.21 -1.34 -12.62
N ALA A 167 0.37 -1.54 -13.64
CA ALA A 167 0.41 -2.71 -14.50
C ALA A 167 1.78 -2.86 -15.19
N ALA A 168 2.35 -1.75 -15.68
CA ALA A 168 3.66 -1.75 -16.33
C ALA A 168 4.80 -2.08 -15.35
N GLU A 169 4.77 -1.52 -14.14
CA GLU A 169 5.74 -1.83 -13.08
C GLU A 169 5.65 -3.29 -12.64
N LEU A 170 4.44 -3.80 -12.43
CA LEU A 170 4.20 -5.19 -12.05
C LEU A 170 4.70 -6.14 -13.16
N ARG A 171 4.43 -5.85 -14.43
CA ARG A 171 4.96 -6.61 -15.57
C ARG A 171 6.48 -6.57 -15.60
N THR A 172 7.10 -5.41 -15.41
CA THR A 172 8.56 -5.29 -15.37
C THR A 172 9.16 -6.14 -14.27
N ALA A 173 8.59 -6.09 -13.06
CA ALA A 173 9.06 -6.84 -11.91
C ALA A 173 8.88 -8.36 -12.07
N LEU A 174 7.71 -8.80 -12.54
CA LEU A 174 7.43 -10.22 -12.77
C LEU A 174 8.22 -10.78 -13.97
N GLY A 175 8.46 -9.97 -14.99
CA GLY A 175 9.23 -10.36 -16.18
C GLY A 175 10.70 -10.69 -15.91
N GLN A 176 11.24 -10.29 -14.76
CA GLN A 176 12.60 -10.68 -14.35
C GLN A 176 12.70 -12.15 -13.93
N LYS A 177 11.59 -12.77 -13.51
CA LYS A 177 11.57 -14.14 -12.97
C LYS A 177 10.66 -15.09 -13.72
N TRP A 178 9.63 -14.57 -14.37
CA TRP A 178 8.63 -15.35 -15.07
C TRP A 178 8.54 -14.94 -16.54
N ARG A 179 8.21 -15.91 -17.38
CA ARG A 179 7.90 -15.65 -18.79
C ARG A 179 6.47 -15.13 -18.87
N LEU A 180 6.33 -13.84 -19.14
CA LEU A 180 5.05 -13.17 -19.27
C LEU A 180 4.53 -13.27 -20.71
N ILE A 181 3.27 -13.69 -20.86
CA ILE A 181 2.56 -13.57 -22.14
C ILE A 181 1.67 -12.33 -22.08
N PRO A 182 1.81 -11.38 -23.03
CA PRO A 182 0.92 -10.25 -23.12
C PRO A 182 -0.48 -10.73 -23.50
N TYR A 183 -1.44 -10.58 -22.59
CA TYR A 183 -2.85 -10.85 -22.88
C TYR A 183 -3.51 -9.59 -23.42
N ALA A 184 -3.92 -9.64 -24.68
CA ALA A 184 -4.62 -8.56 -25.38
C ALA A 184 -6.15 -8.73 -25.35
N GLY A 185 -6.67 -9.70 -24.59
CA GLY A 185 -8.10 -9.96 -24.48
C GLY A 185 -8.80 -9.00 -23.51
N SER A 186 -10.13 -9.12 -23.44
CA SER A 186 -10.96 -8.28 -22.58
C SER A 186 -10.61 -8.48 -21.10
N PRO A 187 -10.58 -7.41 -20.27
CA PRO A 187 -10.39 -7.48 -18.81
C PRO A 187 -11.43 -8.36 -18.09
N SER A 188 -12.54 -8.68 -18.76
CA SER A 188 -13.63 -9.50 -18.22
C SER A 188 -13.49 -11.01 -18.49
N GLY A 189 -12.39 -11.45 -19.10
CA GLY A 189 -12.17 -12.89 -19.32
C GLY A 189 -11.95 -13.62 -18.00
N ASP A 190 -12.69 -14.70 -17.76
CA ASP A 190 -12.51 -15.54 -16.57
C ASP A 190 -11.10 -16.14 -16.58
N ALA A 191 -10.30 -15.85 -15.56
CA ALA A 191 -8.95 -16.37 -15.41
C ALA A 191 -8.91 -17.90 -15.49
N GLN A 192 -10.00 -18.58 -15.08
CA GLN A 192 -10.13 -20.03 -15.20
C GLN A 192 -10.29 -20.52 -16.64
N ASP A 193 -10.95 -19.76 -17.51
CA ASP A 193 -11.09 -20.13 -18.93
C ASP A 193 -9.72 -20.13 -19.63
N LEU A 194 -8.85 -19.18 -19.29
CA LEU A 194 -7.48 -19.12 -19.84
C LEU A 194 -6.63 -20.31 -19.40
N LEU A 195 -6.83 -20.79 -18.17
CA LEU A 195 -6.17 -22.00 -17.66
C LEU A 195 -6.71 -23.25 -18.34
N GLN A 196 -8.03 -23.35 -18.54
CA GLN A 196 -8.67 -24.49 -19.21
C GLN A 196 -8.30 -24.59 -20.69
N GLN A 197 -8.10 -23.45 -21.37
CA GLN A 197 -7.64 -23.40 -22.76
C GLN A 197 -6.14 -23.73 -22.91
N GLY A 198 -5.42 -23.93 -21.79
CA GLY A 198 -3.98 -24.21 -21.82
C GLY A 198 -3.12 -23.03 -22.29
N LEU A 199 -3.67 -21.81 -22.27
CA LEU A 199 -2.94 -20.60 -22.69
C LEU A 199 -1.94 -20.14 -21.64
N ALA A 200 -2.14 -20.52 -20.38
CA ALA A 200 -1.21 -20.29 -19.28
C ALA A 200 -1.24 -21.44 -18.27
N GLU A 201 -0.13 -21.61 -17.56
CA GLU A 201 -0.08 -22.50 -16.40
C GLU A 201 -0.60 -21.80 -15.14
N ARG A 202 -0.44 -20.48 -15.08
CA ARG A 202 -0.86 -19.62 -13.97
C ARG A 202 -1.36 -18.28 -14.50
N VAL A 203 -2.41 -17.76 -13.89
CA VAL A 203 -2.95 -16.43 -14.22
C VAL A 203 -2.91 -15.57 -12.98
N ILE A 204 -2.41 -14.33 -13.11
CA ILE A 204 -2.46 -13.33 -12.05
C ILE A 204 -3.60 -12.37 -12.40
N GLU A 205 -4.62 -12.34 -11.56
CA GLU A 205 -5.73 -11.40 -11.63
C GLU A 205 -5.49 -10.28 -10.61
N SER A 206 -5.64 -9.03 -11.03
CA SER A 206 -5.62 -7.87 -10.15
C SER A 206 -7.03 -7.34 -9.96
N ARG A 207 -7.48 -7.20 -8.71
CA ARG A 207 -8.71 -6.46 -8.38
C ARG A 207 -8.35 -5.17 -7.67
N ALA A 208 -8.97 -4.09 -8.12
CA ALA A 208 -8.94 -2.81 -7.45
C ALA A 208 -10.34 -2.49 -6.90
N ASP A 209 -10.40 -2.07 -5.65
CA ASP A 209 -11.61 -1.53 -5.02
C ASP A 209 -11.33 -0.11 -4.54
N SER A 210 -12.23 0.82 -4.87
CA SER A 210 -12.08 2.25 -4.59
C SER A 210 -12.92 2.63 -3.36
N GLY A 211 -12.25 3.06 -2.30
CA GLY A 211 -12.85 3.51 -1.04
C GLY A 211 -12.47 4.96 -0.73
N GLY A 212 -13.14 5.93 -1.35
CA GLY A 212 -12.85 7.35 -1.16
C GLY A 212 -11.47 7.73 -1.69
N ARG A 213 -10.58 8.26 -0.84
CA ARG A 213 -9.21 8.67 -1.22
C ARG A 213 -8.20 7.51 -1.29
N TRP A 214 -8.66 6.28 -1.14
CA TRP A 214 -7.81 5.10 -1.08
C TRP A 214 -8.33 4.05 -2.06
N GLN A 215 -7.39 3.39 -2.73
CA GLN A 215 -7.62 2.28 -3.64
C GLN A 215 -6.98 1.03 -3.02
N GLY A 216 -7.80 0.06 -2.66
CA GLY A 216 -7.36 -1.27 -2.26
C GLY A 216 -7.01 -2.07 -3.51
N ILE A 217 -5.85 -2.70 -3.55
CA ILE A 217 -5.43 -3.56 -4.64
C ILE A 217 -5.16 -4.94 -4.06
N THR A 218 -5.77 -5.96 -4.67
CA THR A 218 -5.55 -7.36 -4.32
C THR A 218 -5.09 -8.12 -5.57
N LEU A 219 -4.01 -8.88 -5.43
CA LEU A 219 -3.51 -9.76 -6.48
C LEU A 219 -3.89 -11.20 -6.13
N TYR A 220 -4.58 -11.86 -7.06
CA TYR A 220 -4.95 -13.25 -6.98
C TYR A 220 -4.09 -14.06 -7.94
N LEU A 221 -3.60 -15.21 -7.48
CA LEU A 221 -2.99 -16.23 -8.31
C LEU A 221 -4.01 -17.33 -8.57
N HIS A 222 -4.30 -17.55 -9.84
CA HIS A 222 -5.16 -18.61 -10.31
C HIS A 222 -4.29 -19.77 -10.80
N GLN A 223 -4.65 -20.95 -10.32
CA GLN A 223 -4.14 -22.24 -10.79
C GLN A 223 -5.34 -23.11 -11.18
N PRO A 224 -5.15 -24.19 -11.96
CA PRO A 224 -6.24 -25.08 -12.31
C PRO A 224 -6.99 -25.55 -11.04
N GLY A 225 -8.27 -25.16 -10.92
CA GLY A 225 -9.12 -25.52 -9.79
C GLY A 225 -8.86 -24.79 -8.47
N SER A 226 -7.98 -23.78 -8.43
CA SER A 226 -7.78 -22.98 -7.21
C SER A 226 -7.49 -21.50 -7.49
N MET A 227 -7.83 -20.67 -6.50
CA MET A 227 -7.57 -19.23 -6.49
C MET A 227 -7.07 -18.84 -5.11
N ALA A 228 -5.93 -18.16 -5.05
CA ALA A 228 -5.34 -17.70 -3.80
C ALA A 228 -4.98 -16.20 -3.87
N SER A 229 -5.29 -15.44 -2.82
CA SER A 229 -4.77 -14.08 -2.67
C SER A 229 -3.29 -14.16 -2.30
N ILE A 230 -2.43 -13.62 -3.15
CA ILE A 230 -0.97 -13.64 -2.95
C ILE A 230 -0.45 -12.30 -2.42
N TRP A 231 -1.23 -11.22 -2.58
CA TRP A 231 -0.86 -9.90 -2.09
C TRP A 231 -2.08 -8.99 -1.96
N GLN A 232 -2.06 -8.12 -0.95
CA GLN A 232 -3.03 -7.06 -0.78
C GLN A 232 -2.32 -5.78 -0.32
N GLY A 233 -2.69 -4.64 -0.89
CA GLY A 233 -2.17 -3.34 -0.52
C GLY A 233 -3.23 -2.25 -0.67
N VAL A 234 -2.93 -1.09 -0.09
CA VAL A 234 -3.77 0.10 -0.21
C VAL A 234 -2.90 1.25 -0.68
N LEU A 235 -3.34 1.91 -1.75
CA LEU A 235 -2.67 3.06 -2.35
C LEU A 235 -3.59 4.28 -2.23
N PRO A 236 -3.06 5.51 -2.12
CA PRO A 236 -3.89 6.69 -2.27
C PRO A 236 -4.44 6.76 -3.70
N ASP A 237 -5.73 7.03 -3.85
CA ASP A 237 -6.36 7.22 -5.15
C ASP A 237 -5.78 8.49 -5.80
N ARG A 238 -5.25 8.33 -7.02
CA ARG A 238 -4.62 9.43 -7.78
C ARG A 238 -5.63 10.24 -8.60
N ALA A 239 -6.91 9.83 -8.62
CA ALA A 239 -7.98 10.52 -9.33
C ALA A 239 -8.67 11.63 -8.51
N ALA A 240 -8.24 11.88 -7.26
CA ALA A 240 -8.82 12.88 -6.35
C ALA A 240 -8.03 14.20 -6.30
#